data_AF-A0A246JSA4-F1
#
_entry.id   AF-A0A246JSA4-F1
#
_cell.length_a   1.000
_cell.length_b   1.000
_cell.length_c   1.000
_cell.angle_alpha   90.00
_cell.angle_beta   90.00
_cell.angle_gamma   90.00
#
_symmetry.space_group_name_H-M   'P 1'
#
loop_
_entity.id
_entity.type
_entity.pdbx_description
1 polymer ?
#
loop_
_entity_poly.entity_id
_entity_poly.type
_entity_poly.pdbx_seq_one_letter_code
_entity_poly.pdbx_strand_id
1 'polypeptide(L)'
;MEIPKQNSTIANQQGAVAGGNIAGRDYYNQEPKRGLVEKLLIKLKEQYDCSEHTQTTMDELARYHTRRATDGIDGLEAKLAASGRSGYYDEAIEKKEMFAKLLERWSLYSSAQQIFVHILARAENEFTHVVYGQIPTKSPEEINALVMDRIVNPIVEECGGDLMSVNHNLVQGMVYWLAEQCFIKWHTNVVAA
;
A
#
# COMPACT_ATOMS: atom_id res chain seq x y z
N MET A 1 -54.89 -30.58 35.53
CA MET A 1 -54.11 -29.61 34.72
C MET A 1 -52.71 -30.19 34.64
N GLU A 2 -52.41 -30.94 33.59
CA GLU A 2 -51.13 -31.65 33.42
C GLU A 2 -50.16 -30.77 32.63
N ILE A 3 -48.98 -30.55 33.19
CA ILE A 3 -47.89 -29.79 32.57
C ILE A 3 -47.13 -30.74 31.62
N PRO A 4 -46.96 -30.42 30.32
CA PRO A 4 -46.23 -31.29 29.41
C PRO A 4 -44.73 -31.23 29.76
N LYS A 5 -44.14 -32.39 30.02
CA LYS A 5 -42.69 -32.54 30.21
C LYS A 5 -41.99 -32.33 28.87
N GLN A 6 -41.20 -31.25 28.78
CA GLN A 6 -40.31 -31.02 27.66
C GLN A 6 -39.18 -32.07 27.68
N ASN A 7 -39.19 -32.99 26.71
CA ASN A 7 -38.07 -33.90 26.48
C ASN A 7 -36.87 -33.10 25.97
N SER A 8 -35.86 -32.91 26.81
CA SER A 8 -34.55 -32.41 26.38
C SER A 8 -33.81 -33.53 25.65
N THR A 9 -33.54 -33.33 24.36
CA THR A 9 -32.70 -34.24 23.58
C THR A 9 -31.25 -34.09 24.05
N ILE A 10 -30.75 -35.07 24.81
CA ILE A 10 -29.34 -35.12 25.20
C ILE A 10 -28.54 -35.60 23.98
N ALA A 11 -27.79 -34.70 23.36
CA ALA A 11 -26.86 -35.06 22.30
C ALA A 11 -25.60 -35.69 22.91
N ASN A 12 -25.32 -36.96 22.59
CA ASN A 12 -24.09 -37.65 22.97
C ASN A 12 -23.11 -37.66 21.79
N GLN A 13 -21.91 -37.12 21.98
CA GLN A 13 -20.86 -37.01 20.96
C GLN A 13 -19.68 -37.96 21.19
N GLN A 14 -19.80 -38.90 22.13
CA GLN A 14 -18.73 -39.86 22.40
C GLN A 14 -18.45 -40.73 21.16
N GLY A 15 -17.19 -40.73 20.71
CA GLY A 15 -16.72 -41.51 19.56
C GLY A 15 -16.70 -40.76 18.22
N ALA A 16 -16.99 -39.46 18.20
CA ALA A 16 -16.89 -38.67 16.97
C ALA A 16 -15.42 -38.48 16.55
N VAL A 17 -15.09 -38.91 15.33
CA VAL A 17 -13.77 -38.75 14.71
C VAL A 17 -13.97 -38.08 13.35
N ALA A 18 -13.31 -36.94 13.13
CA ALA A 18 -13.34 -36.22 11.86
C ALA A 18 -11.95 -35.68 11.54
N GLY A 19 -11.60 -35.60 10.25
CA GLY A 19 -10.38 -34.93 9.77
C GLY A 19 -10.43 -33.40 9.81
N GLY A 20 -11.36 -32.83 10.60
CA GLY A 20 -11.68 -31.40 10.69
C GLY A 20 -12.53 -31.10 11.94
N ASN A 21 -13.17 -29.93 11.99
CA ASN A 21 -13.87 -29.47 13.20
C ASN A 21 -15.17 -30.25 13.49
N ILE A 22 -15.34 -30.69 14.74
CA ILE A 22 -16.58 -31.28 15.26
C ILE A 22 -17.28 -30.23 16.12
N ALA A 23 -18.45 -29.75 15.69
CA ALA A 23 -19.25 -28.77 16.42
C ALA A 23 -20.66 -29.30 16.69
N GLY A 24 -21.16 -29.09 17.91
CA GLY A 24 -22.47 -29.62 18.35
C GLY A 24 -23.70 -28.78 18.03
N ARG A 25 -23.53 -27.54 17.56
CA ARG A 25 -24.65 -26.66 17.19
C ARG A 25 -24.38 -25.97 15.84
N ASP A 26 -23.61 -24.88 15.83
CA ASP A 26 -23.18 -24.21 14.60
C ASP A 26 -21.65 -24.00 14.62
N TYR A 27 -21.00 -24.17 13.46
CA TYR A 27 -19.60 -23.76 13.25
C TYR A 27 -19.60 -22.51 12.37
N TYR A 28 -19.27 -21.36 12.95
CA TYR A 28 -19.07 -20.12 12.21
C TYR A 28 -17.62 -20.06 11.76
N ASN A 29 -17.35 -20.51 10.52
CA ASN A 29 -16.06 -20.25 9.88
C ASN A 29 -16.02 -18.78 9.45
N GLN A 30 -15.56 -17.90 10.33
CA GLN A 30 -15.17 -16.56 9.92
C GLN A 30 -13.78 -16.65 9.32
N GLU A 31 -13.69 -17.00 8.03
CA GLU A 31 -12.45 -16.73 7.32
C GLU A 31 -12.21 -15.22 7.39
N PRO A 32 -11.01 -14.77 7.82
CA PRO A 32 -10.70 -13.35 7.82
C PRO A 32 -10.91 -12.84 6.39
N LYS A 33 -11.70 -11.76 6.24
CA LYS A 33 -11.93 -11.15 4.94
C LYS A 33 -10.59 -10.65 4.42
N ARG A 34 -9.97 -11.40 3.50
CA ARG A 34 -8.71 -11.00 2.88
C ARG A 34 -8.84 -9.64 2.21
N GLY A 35 -7.89 -8.75 2.50
CA GLY A 35 -7.82 -7.42 1.90
C GLY A 35 -7.69 -7.48 0.38
N LEU A 36 -7.97 -6.38 -0.31
CA LEU A 36 -7.82 -6.31 -1.77
C LEU A 36 -6.37 -6.62 -2.19
N VAL A 37 -5.40 -6.00 -1.52
CA VAL A 37 -3.97 -6.23 -1.80
C VAL A 37 -3.56 -7.66 -1.49
N GLU A 38 -4.04 -8.25 -0.39
CA GLU A 38 -3.74 -9.66 -0.05
C GLU A 38 -4.22 -10.61 -1.15
N LYS A 39 -5.43 -10.39 -1.71
CA LYS A 39 -5.94 -11.17 -2.85
C LYS A 39 -5.06 -11.01 -4.10
N LEU A 40 -4.61 -9.79 -4.36
CA LEU A 40 -3.74 -9.49 -5.50
C LEU A 40 -2.34 -10.09 -5.33
N LEU A 41 -1.80 -10.15 -4.10
CA LEU A 41 -0.52 -10.79 -3.81
C LEU A 41 -0.57 -12.30 -4.04
N ILE A 42 -1.67 -12.95 -3.67
CA ILE A 42 -1.89 -14.38 -3.96
C ILE A 42 -1.92 -14.60 -5.47
N LYS A 43 -2.70 -13.79 -6.19
CA LYS A 43 -2.79 -13.88 -7.66
C LYS A 43 -1.44 -13.60 -8.34
N LEU A 44 -0.67 -12.66 -7.81
CA LEU A 44 0.69 -12.38 -8.29
C LEU A 44 1.60 -13.59 -8.12
N LYS A 45 1.49 -14.31 -6.99
CA LYS A 45 2.25 -15.54 -6.75
C LYS A 45 1.92 -16.61 -7.80
N GLU A 46 0.63 -16.81 -8.08
CA GLU A 46 0.17 -17.75 -9.11
C GLU A 46 0.69 -17.38 -10.50
N GLN A 47 0.65 -16.09 -10.86
CA GLN A 47 1.18 -15.60 -12.14
C GLN A 47 2.70 -15.79 -12.25
N TYR A 48 3.43 -15.53 -11.15
CA TYR A 48 4.87 -15.72 -11.09
C TYR A 48 5.26 -17.19 -11.26
N ASP A 49 4.61 -18.09 -10.50
CA ASP A 49 4.88 -19.53 -10.53
C ASP A 49 4.54 -20.16 -11.90
N CYS A 50 3.48 -19.65 -12.57
CA CYS A 50 3.07 -20.10 -13.90
C CYS A 50 3.76 -19.37 -15.06
N SER A 51 4.67 -18.42 -14.80
CA SER A 51 5.30 -17.56 -15.81
C SER A 51 4.28 -16.84 -16.73
N GLU A 52 3.12 -16.48 -16.19
CA GLU A 52 2.08 -15.75 -16.89
C GLU A 52 2.41 -14.25 -16.89
N HIS A 53 2.81 -13.73 -18.05
CA HIS A 53 3.18 -12.33 -18.22
C HIS A 53 2.14 -11.59 -19.06
N THR A 54 1.89 -10.34 -18.73
CA THR A 54 1.04 -9.40 -19.47
C THR A 54 1.92 -8.44 -20.25
N GLN A 55 1.63 -8.25 -21.54
CA GLN A 55 2.36 -7.30 -22.41
C GLN A 55 1.82 -5.87 -22.35
N THR A 56 0.69 -5.67 -21.68
CA THR A 56 0.00 -4.39 -21.60
C THR A 56 0.20 -3.76 -20.23
N THR A 57 0.67 -2.50 -20.22
CA THR A 57 0.62 -1.66 -19.02
C THR A 57 -0.80 -1.17 -18.82
N MET A 58 -1.34 -1.31 -17.61
CA MET A 58 -2.66 -0.80 -17.25
C MET A 58 -2.70 0.72 -17.39
N ASP A 59 -3.77 1.25 -17.99
CA ASP A 59 -3.96 2.69 -18.21
C ASP A 59 -3.84 3.51 -16.91
N GLU A 60 -4.33 2.95 -15.80
CA GLU A 60 -4.24 3.57 -14.47
C GLU A 60 -2.79 3.71 -13.99
N LEU A 61 -1.93 2.75 -14.30
CA LEU A 61 -0.50 2.83 -14.00
C LEU A 61 0.21 3.74 -15.00
N ALA A 62 -0.17 3.70 -16.28
CA ALA A 62 0.37 4.55 -17.33
C ALA A 62 0.21 6.04 -17.02
N ARG A 63 -0.89 6.42 -16.35
CA ARG A 63 -1.08 7.79 -15.82
C ARG A 63 0.11 8.24 -14.98
N TYR A 64 0.65 7.39 -14.10
CA TYR A 64 1.75 7.75 -13.20
C TYR A 64 3.09 7.95 -13.90
N HIS A 65 3.25 7.50 -15.14
CA HIS A 65 4.43 7.76 -15.96
C HIS A 65 4.40 9.13 -16.65
N THR A 66 3.24 9.82 -16.65
CA THR A 66 3.12 11.15 -17.24
C THR A 66 3.39 12.20 -16.17
N ARG A 67 4.53 12.90 -16.28
CA ARG A 67 4.92 13.96 -15.33
C ARG A 67 3.91 15.10 -15.36
N ARG A 68 3.46 15.57 -14.18
CA ARG A 68 2.48 16.66 -14.03
C ARG A 68 3.07 17.88 -13.32
N ALA A 69 3.95 18.58 -14.00
CA ALA A 69 4.48 19.87 -13.59
C ALA A 69 3.39 20.96 -13.72
N THR A 70 2.95 21.58 -12.62
CA THR A 70 1.94 22.66 -12.66
C THR A 70 2.41 24.00 -12.09
N ASP A 71 3.45 23.99 -11.27
CA ASP A 71 3.94 25.12 -10.47
C ASP A 71 5.38 25.55 -10.82
N GLY A 72 5.97 24.95 -11.86
CA GLY A 72 7.33 25.27 -12.32
C GLY A 72 8.45 24.72 -11.45
N ILE A 73 8.13 23.95 -10.39
CA ILE A 73 9.10 23.26 -9.54
C ILE A 73 9.06 21.76 -9.86
N ASP A 74 9.98 21.36 -10.74
CA ASP A 74 9.96 20.05 -11.38
C ASP A 74 11.00 19.10 -10.83
N GLY A 75 10.57 17.85 -10.59
CA GLY A 75 11.42 16.80 -10.08
C GLY A 75 11.62 16.86 -8.56
N LEU A 76 12.20 15.79 -8.03
CA LEU A 76 12.41 15.59 -6.61
C LEU A 76 13.39 16.63 -6.03
N GLU A 77 14.50 16.86 -6.72
CA GLU A 77 15.57 17.78 -6.26
C GLU A 77 15.04 19.20 -6.05
N ALA A 78 14.36 19.76 -7.07
CA ALA A 78 13.82 21.11 -7.01
C ALA A 78 12.77 21.25 -5.89
N LYS A 79 11.95 20.22 -5.65
CA LYS A 79 10.94 20.20 -4.59
C LYS A 79 11.54 20.14 -3.19
N LEU A 80 12.58 19.34 -3.01
CA LEU A 80 13.31 19.29 -1.76
C LEU A 80 14.04 20.62 -1.51
N ALA A 81 14.65 21.21 -2.53
CA ALA A 81 15.28 22.52 -2.43
C ALA A 81 14.27 23.63 -2.05
N ALA A 82 13.12 23.67 -2.74
CA ALA A 82 12.06 24.65 -2.47
C ALA A 82 11.42 24.50 -1.08
N SER A 83 11.55 23.33 -0.44
CA SER A 83 11.05 23.08 0.91
C SER A 83 12.12 23.19 2.00
N GLY A 84 13.35 23.61 1.66
CA GLY A 84 14.46 23.69 2.60
C GLY A 84 14.99 22.31 3.05
N ARG A 85 14.74 21.26 2.27
CA ARG A 85 15.05 19.85 2.57
C ARG A 85 16.16 19.29 1.68
N SER A 86 17.01 20.11 1.09
CA SER A 86 18.07 19.66 0.17
C SER A 86 19.00 18.61 0.79
N GLY A 87 19.22 18.65 2.11
CA GLY A 87 20.04 17.66 2.82
C GLY A 87 19.50 16.23 2.79
N TYR A 88 18.23 16.04 2.44
CA TYR A 88 17.63 14.71 2.28
C TYR A 88 17.77 14.15 0.86
N TYR A 89 18.34 14.92 -0.08
CA TYR A 89 18.32 14.55 -1.50
C TYR A 89 19.09 13.26 -1.79
N ASP A 90 20.29 13.10 -1.25
CA ASP A 90 21.15 11.94 -1.52
C ASP A 90 20.49 10.61 -1.11
N GLU A 91 19.82 10.60 0.04
CA GLU A 91 19.06 9.44 0.50
C GLU A 91 17.77 9.26 -0.31
N ALA A 92 17.08 10.36 -0.63
CA ALA A 92 15.82 10.34 -1.36
C ALA A 92 15.98 9.80 -2.80
N ILE A 93 17.08 10.17 -3.48
CA ILE A 93 17.35 9.71 -4.86
C ILE A 93 17.66 8.21 -4.89
N GLU A 94 18.42 7.70 -3.92
CA GLU A 94 18.70 6.27 -3.80
C GLU A 94 17.41 5.48 -3.59
N LYS A 95 16.58 5.88 -2.62
CA LYS A 95 15.31 5.22 -2.33
C LYS A 95 14.34 5.28 -3.50
N LYS A 96 14.25 6.43 -4.17
CA LYS A 96 13.46 6.60 -5.40
C LYS A 96 13.87 5.57 -6.46
N GLU A 97 15.17 5.40 -6.67
CA GLU A 97 15.72 4.46 -7.65
C GLU A 97 15.43 3.01 -7.28
N MET A 98 15.51 2.65 -5.99
CA MET A 98 15.11 1.31 -5.51
C MET A 98 13.65 1.00 -5.88
N PHE A 99 12.73 1.97 -5.68
CA PHE A 99 11.34 1.80 -6.04
C PHE A 99 11.14 1.72 -7.56
N ALA A 100 11.81 2.57 -8.33
CA ALA A 100 11.72 2.55 -9.80
C ALA A 100 12.11 1.17 -10.38
N LYS A 101 13.20 0.57 -9.87
CA LYS A 101 13.64 -0.79 -10.24
C LYS A 101 12.64 -1.87 -9.83
N LEU A 102 11.99 -1.72 -8.68
CA LEU A 102 10.93 -2.64 -8.25
C LEU A 102 9.74 -2.55 -9.21
N LEU A 103 9.30 -1.33 -9.55
CA LEU A 103 8.19 -1.10 -10.47
C LEU A 103 8.48 -1.71 -11.85
N GLU A 104 9.68 -1.51 -12.38
CA GLU A 104 10.10 -2.09 -13.67
C GLU A 104 10.13 -3.62 -13.64
N ARG A 105 10.73 -4.21 -12.60
CA ARG A 105 10.82 -5.67 -12.42
C ARG A 105 9.45 -6.35 -12.48
N TRP A 106 8.45 -5.73 -11.87
CA TRP A 106 7.11 -6.30 -11.74
C TRP A 106 6.12 -5.76 -12.77
N SER A 107 6.56 -4.89 -13.68
CA SER A 107 5.71 -4.27 -14.71
C SER A 107 5.04 -5.28 -15.64
N LEU A 108 5.62 -6.47 -15.81
CA LEU A 108 5.08 -7.53 -16.67
C LEU A 108 3.96 -8.35 -16.02
N TYR A 109 3.61 -8.11 -14.76
CA TYR A 109 2.56 -8.87 -14.06
C TYR A 109 1.35 -7.98 -13.79
N SER A 110 0.20 -8.30 -14.39
CA SER A 110 -1.03 -7.51 -14.23
C SER A 110 -1.51 -7.41 -12.77
N SER A 111 -1.27 -8.44 -11.94
CA SER A 111 -1.60 -8.36 -10.52
C SER A 111 -0.67 -7.42 -9.75
N ALA A 112 0.62 -7.38 -10.10
CA ALA A 112 1.56 -6.43 -9.49
C ALA A 112 1.23 -4.99 -9.91
N GLN A 113 0.89 -4.77 -11.19
CA GLN A 113 0.45 -3.47 -11.66
C GLN A 113 -0.78 -2.96 -10.88
N GLN A 114 -1.76 -3.83 -10.60
CA GLN A 114 -2.91 -3.48 -9.75
C GLN A 114 -2.51 -3.10 -8.32
N ILE A 115 -1.55 -3.83 -7.74
CA ILE A 115 -1.01 -3.50 -6.41
C ILE A 115 -0.36 -2.11 -6.46
N PHE A 116 0.50 -1.84 -7.46
CA PHE A 116 1.15 -0.54 -7.62
C PHE A 116 0.16 0.60 -7.77
N VAL A 117 -0.86 0.46 -8.62
CA VAL A 117 -1.91 1.48 -8.77
C VAL A 117 -2.59 1.75 -7.42
N HIS A 118 -2.93 0.70 -6.67
CA HIS A 118 -3.58 0.83 -5.39
C HIS A 118 -2.73 1.60 -4.37
N ILE A 119 -1.46 1.19 -4.19
CA ILE A 119 -0.57 1.81 -3.20
C ILE A 119 -0.12 3.22 -3.61
N LEU A 120 0.07 3.48 -4.91
CA LEU A 120 0.40 4.80 -5.43
C LEU A 120 -0.77 5.77 -5.23
N ALA A 121 -1.99 5.34 -5.54
CA ALA A 121 -3.19 6.15 -5.32
C ALA A 121 -3.40 6.46 -3.84
N ARG A 122 -3.20 5.47 -2.96
CA ARG A 122 -3.28 5.65 -1.50
C ARG A 122 -2.25 6.67 -1.01
N ALA A 123 -1.00 6.54 -1.44
CA ALA A 123 0.07 7.46 -1.06
C ALA A 123 -0.14 8.88 -1.60
N GLU A 124 -0.56 9.03 -2.87
CA GLU A 124 -0.93 10.33 -3.46
C GLU A 124 -2.03 11.01 -2.63
N ASN A 125 -3.07 10.25 -2.27
CA ASN A 125 -4.22 10.75 -1.53
C ASN A 125 -3.84 11.17 -0.10
N GLU A 126 -3.19 10.29 0.66
CA GLU A 126 -2.75 10.59 2.03
C GLU A 126 -1.76 11.75 2.06
N PHE A 127 -0.82 11.80 1.11
CA PHE A 127 0.13 12.90 1.05
C PHE A 127 -0.59 14.23 0.76
N THR A 128 -1.47 14.26 -0.23
CA THR A 128 -2.15 15.49 -0.67
C THR A 128 -3.13 16.02 0.38
N HIS A 129 -3.88 15.13 1.04
CA HIS A 129 -4.93 15.55 1.96
C HIS A 129 -4.49 15.68 3.41
N VAL A 130 -3.48 14.91 3.84
CA VAL A 130 -3.02 14.89 5.24
C VAL A 130 -1.66 15.55 5.37
N VAL A 131 -0.66 15.07 4.63
CA VAL A 131 0.73 15.53 4.82
C VAL A 131 0.91 16.98 4.34
N TYR A 132 0.43 17.31 3.15
CA TYR A 132 0.63 18.61 2.51
C TYR A 132 0.15 19.77 3.38
N GLY A 133 -1.03 19.65 3.99
CA GLY A 133 -1.60 20.69 4.85
C GLY A 133 -0.81 20.94 6.13
N GLN A 134 0.04 19.99 6.54
CA GLN A 134 0.87 20.11 7.74
C GLN A 134 2.27 20.65 7.46
N ILE A 135 2.70 20.70 6.19
CA ILE A 135 4.06 21.15 5.80
C ILE A 135 4.39 22.56 6.34
N PRO A 136 3.49 23.57 6.29
CA PRO A 136 3.81 24.90 6.80
C PRO A 136 3.99 24.98 8.32
N THR A 137 3.39 24.04 9.06
CA THR A 137 3.24 24.15 10.52
C THR A 137 4.14 23.20 11.31
N LYS A 138 4.81 22.27 10.62
CA LYS A 138 5.61 21.20 11.24
C LYS A 138 7.06 21.22 10.78
N SER A 139 7.95 20.72 11.63
CA SER A 139 9.36 20.54 11.27
C SER A 139 9.53 19.46 10.20
N PRO A 140 10.66 19.45 9.47
CA PRO A 140 10.96 18.41 8.50
C PRO A 140 10.90 16.98 9.08
N GLU A 141 11.36 16.81 10.32
CA GLU A 141 11.38 15.55 11.07
C GLU A 141 9.97 15.10 11.43
N GLU A 142 9.11 16.03 11.87
CA GLU A 142 7.71 15.74 12.15
C GLU A 142 6.95 15.34 10.89
N ILE A 143 7.24 15.98 9.75
CA ILE A 143 6.67 15.59 8.45
C ILE A 143 7.15 14.20 8.04
N ASN A 144 8.43 13.89 8.24
CA ASN A 144 8.96 12.55 7.97
C ASN A 144 8.25 11.50 8.84
N ALA A 145 8.05 11.77 10.12
CA ALA A 145 7.31 10.89 11.02
C ALA A 145 5.84 10.72 10.57
N LEU A 146 5.19 11.79 10.11
CA LEU A 146 3.84 11.73 9.58
C LEU A 146 3.75 10.89 8.30
N VAL A 147 4.71 11.03 7.39
CA VAL A 147 4.80 10.19 6.18
C VAL A 147 5.01 8.72 6.58
N MET A 148 5.86 8.46 7.56
CA MET A 148 6.08 7.11 8.07
C MET A 148 4.78 6.48 8.60
N ASP A 149 4.09 7.20 9.49
CA ASP A 149 2.89 6.71 10.16
C ASP A 149 1.69 6.55 9.21
N ARG A 150 1.47 7.52 8.32
CA ARG A 150 0.27 7.56 7.46
C ARG A 150 0.41 6.83 6.15
N ILE A 151 1.64 6.70 5.63
CA ILE A 151 1.87 6.17 4.29
C ILE A 151 2.76 4.92 4.36
N VAL A 152 3.92 5.01 4.99
CA VAL A 152 4.92 3.93 4.92
C VAL A 152 4.47 2.70 5.68
N ASN A 153 4.18 2.83 6.98
CA ASN A 153 3.81 1.70 7.83
C ASN A 153 2.56 0.98 7.32
N PRO A 154 1.46 1.66 6.94
CA PRO A 154 0.26 0.97 6.49
C PRO A 154 0.45 0.23 5.17
N ILE A 155 1.28 0.75 4.26
CA ILE A 155 1.55 0.09 2.98
C ILE A 155 2.51 -1.08 3.17
N VAL A 156 3.50 -0.97 4.06
CA VAL A 156 4.37 -2.10 4.42
C VAL A 156 3.56 -3.21 5.11
N GLU A 157 2.64 -2.89 6.01
CA GLU A 157 1.76 -3.87 6.65
C GLU A 157 0.86 -4.58 5.64
N GLU A 158 0.34 -3.84 4.66
CA GLU A 158 -0.55 -4.38 3.63
C GLU A 158 0.20 -5.19 2.55
N CYS A 159 1.43 -4.81 2.21
CA CYS A 159 2.22 -5.41 1.11
C CYS A 159 3.38 -6.29 1.56
N GLY A 160 3.64 -6.40 2.88
CA GLY A 160 4.82 -7.04 3.47
C GLY A 160 4.91 -8.56 3.28
N GLY A 161 4.09 -9.14 2.41
CA GLY A 161 4.17 -10.56 2.05
C GLY A 161 5.47 -10.91 1.32
N ASP A 162 5.86 -12.18 1.41
CA ASP A 162 7.17 -12.70 0.98
C ASP A 162 7.52 -12.44 -0.49
N LEU A 163 6.52 -12.27 -1.36
CA LEU A 163 6.75 -12.26 -2.80
C LEU A 163 7.36 -10.95 -3.32
N MET A 164 6.87 -9.79 -2.86
CA MET A 164 7.30 -8.49 -3.39
C MET A 164 8.38 -7.83 -2.52
N SER A 165 8.69 -8.41 -1.33
CA SER A 165 9.73 -7.92 -0.40
C SER A 165 9.63 -6.42 -0.12
N VAL A 166 8.41 -5.90 0.02
CA VAL A 166 8.15 -4.49 0.24
C VAL A 166 8.61 -4.12 1.66
N ASN A 167 9.54 -3.17 1.75
CA ASN A 167 10.08 -2.67 3.02
C ASN A 167 9.94 -1.15 3.11
N HIS A 168 10.25 -0.60 4.29
CA HIS A 168 10.11 0.82 4.57
C HIS A 168 10.90 1.72 3.61
N ASN A 169 12.13 1.32 3.21
CA ASN A 169 12.94 2.08 2.26
C ASN A 169 12.31 2.13 0.86
N LEU A 170 11.73 1.02 0.40
CA LEU A 170 11.01 0.96 -0.87
C LEU A 170 9.77 1.83 -0.87
N VAL A 171 8.98 1.79 0.21
CA VAL A 171 7.75 2.59 0.30
C VAL A 171 8.06 4.08 0.51
N GLN A 172 9.12 4.44 1.24
CA GLN A 172 9.63 5.82 1.24
C GLN A 172 10.09 6.24 -0.17
N GLY A 173 10.80 5.35 -0.86
CA GLY A 173 11.21 5.54 -2.25
C GLY A 173 10.03 5.79 -3.19
N MET A 174 8.90 5.11 -2.97
CA MET A 174 7.65 5.34 -3.69
C MET A 174 7.14 6.77 -3.51
N VAL A 175 7.19 7.32 -2.29
CA VAL A 175 6.80 8.71 -2.03
C VAL A 175 7.72 9.68 -2.79
N TYR A 176 9.03 9.45 -2.76
CA TYR A 176 9.97 10.26 -3.54
C TYR A 176 9.79 10.12 -5.06
N TRP A 177 9.40 8.93 -5.53
CA TRP A 177 9.06 8.70 -6.92
C TRP A 177 7.81 9.47 -7.34
N LEU A 178 6.75 9.50 -6.51
CA LEU A 178 5.58 10.34 -6.73
C LEU A 178 5.95 11.83 -6.77
N ALA A 179 6.93 12.26 -5.97
CA ALA A 179 7.42 13.64 -5.99
C ALA A 179 8.12 13.97 -7.31
N GLU A 180 8.97 13.07 -7.79
CA GLU A 180 9.69 13.16 -9.07
C GLU A 180 8.74 13.21 -10.28
N GLN A 181 7.66 12.43 -10.26
CA GLN A 181 6.61 12.45 -11.29
C GLN A 181 5.62 13.61 -11.14
N CYS A 182 5.81 14.45 -10.12
CA CYS A 182 4.95 15.58 -9.79
C CYS A 182 3.50 15.27 -9.40
N PHE A 183 3.28 14.12 -8.79
CA PHE A 183 1.99 13.77 -8.18
C PHE A 183 1.81 14.33 -6.77
N ILE A 184 2.91 14.61 -6.06
CA ILE A 184 2.87 15.20 -4.71
C ILE A 184 3.73 16.47 -4.63
N LYS A 185 3.40 17.35 -3.69
CA LYS A 185 4.05 18.67 -3.50
C LYS A 185 4.69 18.78 -2.12
N TRP A 186 6.02 18.91 -2.09
CA TRP A 186 6.76 19.05 -0.82
C TRP A 186 6.95 20.50 -0.37
N HIS A 187 6.70 21.45 -1.25
CA HIS A 187 6.82 22.87 -1.00
C HIS A 187 5.42 23.48 -0.95
N THR A 188 5.24 24.49 -0.11
CA THR A 188 4.11 25.40 -0.24
C THR A 188 4.56 26.58 -1.09
N ASN A 189 3.73 26.98 -2.05
CA ASN A 189 3.92 28.28 -2.69
C ASN A 189 3.61 29.34 -1.65
N VAL A 190 4.60 29.70 -0.84
CA VAL A 190 4.55 30.95 -0.09
C VAL A 190 4.64 32.04 -1.15
N VAL A 191 3.49 32.57 -1.56
CA VAL A 191 3.46 33.91 -2.14
C VAL A 191 4.03 34.78 -1.04
N ALA A 192 5.26 35.26 -1.24
CA ALA A 192 5.86 36.24 -0.36
C ALA A 192 4.87 37.40 -0.20
N ALA A 193 4.30 37.52 1.00
CA ALA A 193 3.47 38.64 1.42
C ALA A 193 4.33 39.57 2.27
#